data_AF-A0A7W0KE27-F1
#
_entry.id   AF-A0A7W0KE27-F1
#
_cell.length_a   1.000
_cell.length_b   1.000
_cell.length_c   1.000
_cell.angle_alpha   90.00
_cell.angle_beta   90.00
_cell.angle_gamma   90.00
#
_symmetry.space_group_name_H-M   'P 1'
#
loop_
_entity.id
_entity.type
_entity.pdbx_description
1 polymer ?
#
loop_
_entity_poly.entity_id
_entity_poly.type
_entity_poly.pdbx_seq_one_letter_code
_entity_poly.pdbx_strand_id
1 'polypeptide(L)' 'MATVGSEATILVVLRGNSGSGKTATAREVRLRCGRGIAIVSQDVIRRDLLREKDVPGGVNVGLIDTIARHALDEGYHVIL' A
#
# COMPACT_ATOMS: atom_id res chain seq x y z
N MET A 1 18.74 -12.48 1.72
CA MET A 1 17.51 -11.74 1.35
C MET A 1 17.95 -10.48 0.63
N ALA A 2 17.41 -10.20 -0.56
CA ALA A 2 17.69 -8.94 -1.24
C ALA A 2 17.03 -7.78 -0.49
N THR A 3 17.70 -6.62 -0.43
CA THR A 3 17.13 -5.37 0.08
C THR A 3 16.00 -4.91 -0.85
N VAL A 4 14.91 -4.40 -0.28
CA VAL A 4 13.79 -3.79 -1.02
C VAL A 4 13.85 -2.29 -0.87
N GLY A 5 13.60 -1.59 -1.98
CA GLY A 5 13.67 -0.14 -2.07
C GLY A 5 15.10 0.38 -2.02
N SER A 6 15.22 1.66 -1.66
CA SER A 6 16.48 2.36 -1.49
C SER A 6 16.40 3.31 -0.31
N GLU A 7 17.52 3.93 0.07
CA GLU A 7 17.56 5.00 1.08
C GLU A 7 16.67 6.21 0.70
N ALA A 8 16.27 6.33 -0.57
CA ALA A 8 15.39 7.39 -1.04
C ALA A 8 13.89 7.04 -1.00
N THR A 9 13.51 5.78 -0.74
CA THR A 9 12.10 5.36 -0.68
C THR A 9 11.65 5.06 0.74
N ILE A 10 10.34 5.26 1.00
CA ILE A 10 9.77 5.15 2.34
C ILE A 10 8.50 4.32 2.27
N LEU A 11 8.37 3.35 3.17
CA LEU A 11 7.13 2.65 3.45
C LEU A 11 6.46 3.27 4.68
N VAL A 12 5.24 3.78 4.50
CA VAL A 12 4.39 4.28 5.56
C VAL A 12 3.22 3.31 5.74
N VAL A 13 3.04 2.79 6.96
CA VAL A 13 1.91 1.90 7.28
C VAL A 13 0.90 2.67 8.12
N LEU A 14 -0.31 2.87 7.61
CA LEU A 14 -1.36 3.57 8.33
C LEU A 14 -2.18 2.59 9.17
N ARG A 15 -2.23 2.83 10.49
CA ARG A 15 -3.00 2.03 11.44
C ARG A 15 -4.08 2.86 12.13
N GLY A 16 -5.18 2.21 12.50
CA GLY A 16 -6.34 2.85 13.13
C GLY A 16 -7.62 2.06 12.92
N ASN A 17 -8.66 2.36 13.70
CA ASN A 17 -9.96 1.69 13.63
C ASN A 17 -10.64 1.87 12.27
N SER A 18 -11.58 0.97 11.92
CA SER A 18 -12.43 1.17 10.73
C SER A 18 -13.16 2.51 10.82
N GLY A 19 -13.26 3.22 9.70
CA GLY A 19 -13.88 4.56 9.65
C GLY A 19 -13.02 5.71 10.17
N SER A 20 -11.81 5.48 10.71
CA SER A 20 -10.96 6.54 11.27
C SER A 20 -10.29 7.47 10.25
N GLY A 21 -10.66 7.38 8.96
CA GLY A 21 -10.13 8.26 7.91
C GLY A 21 -8.80 7.86 7.27
N LYS A 22 -8.24 6.67 7.53
CA LYS A 22 -6.94 6.22 6.95
C LYS A 22 -6.83 6.42 5.43
N THR A 23 -7.86 6.00 4.69
CA THR A 23 -7.90 6.16 3.23
C THR A 23 -7.94 7.63 2.80
N ALA A 24 -8.63 8.48 3.57
CA ALA A 24 -8.65 9.91 3.33
C ALA A 24 -7.26 10.53 3.58
N THR A 25 -6.62 10.17 4.69
CA THR A 25 -5.26 10.60 5.02
C THR A 25 -4.24 10.19 3.94
N ALA A 26 -4.25 8.93 3.48
CA ALA A 26 -3.35 8.49 2.41
C ALA A 26 -3.52 9.28 1.11
N ARG A 27 -4.78 9.54 0.73
CA ARG A 27 -5.11 10.33 -0.47
C ARG A 27 -4.66 11.78 -0.33
N GLU A 28 -4.91 12.41 0.82
CA GLU A 28 -4.47 13.78 1.11
C GLU A 28 -2.95 13.92 1.12
N VAL A 29 -2.23 12.98 1.71
CA VAL A 29 -0.75 12.97 1.67
C VAL A 29 -0.27 12.95 0.22
N ARG A 30 -0.79 12.05 -0.61
CA ARG A 30 -0.43 11.99 -2.03
C ARG A 30 -0.82 13.27 -2.80
N LEU A 31 -2.00 13.83 -2.53
CA LEU A 31 -2.45 15.08 -3.14
C LEU A 31 -1.49 16.25 -2.86
N ARG A 32 -0.97 16.33 -1.63
CA ARG A 32 -0.06 17.41 -1.20
C ARG A 32 1.37 17.21 -1.65
N CYS A 33 1.87 15.97 -1.67
CA CYS A 33 3.23 15.65 -2.09
C CYS A 33 3.38 15.53 -3.63
N GLY A 34 2.28 15.25 -4.34
CA GLY A 34 2.29 15.09 -5.79
C GLY A 34 2.59 13.65 -6.24
N ARG A 35 3.34 13.52 -7.33
CA ARG A 35 3.70 12.22 -7.93
C ARG A 35 4.75 11.50 -7.06
N GLY A 36 4.93 10.19 -7.29
CA GLY A 36 5.94 9.38 -6.58
C GLY A 36 5.44 8.71 -5.30
N ILE A 37 4.13 8.74 -5.02
CA ILE A 37 3.51 8.00 -3.90
C ILE A 37 2.50 6.98 -4.44
N ALA A 38 2.77 5.70 -4.19
CA ALA A 38 1.84 4.60 -4.40
C ALA A 38 0.99 4.39 -3.15
N ILE A 39 -0.34 4.33 -3.31
CA ILE A 39 -1.26 3.93 -2.24
C ILE A 39 -1.65 2.48 -2.51
N VAL A 40 -1.21 1.56 -1.66
CA VAL A 40 -1.45 0.13 -1.78
C VAL A 40 -2.56 -0.25 -0.80
N SER A 41 -3.82 -0.10 -1.20
CA SER A 41 -4.95 -0.33 -0.31
C SER A 41 -5.32 -1.82 -0.23
N GLN A 42 -5.25 -2.39 0.98
CA GLN A 42 -5.67 -3.77 1.22
C GLN A 42 -7.14 -4.01 0.84
N ASP A 43 -8.05 -3.10 1.20
CA ASP A 43 -9.47 -3.25 0.88
C ASP A 43 -9.72 -3.18 -0.63
N VAL A 44 -9.05 -2.27 -1.36
CA VAL A 44 -9.19 -2.20 -2.82
C VAL A 44 -8.69 -3.47 -3.47
N ILE A 45 -7.51 -3.97 -3.07
CA ILE A 45 -6.95 -5.19 -3.63
C ILE A 45 -7.85 -6.40 -3.34
N ARG A 46 -8.32 -6.55 -2.10
CA ARG A 46 -9.14 -7.70 -1.70
C ARG A 46 -10.56 -7.63 -2.27
N ARG A 47 -11.25 -6.50 -2.13
CA ARG A 47 -12.69 -6.38 -2.43
C ARG A 47 -12.97 -6.00 -3.86
N ASP A 48 -12.17 -5.10 -4.42
CA ASP A 48 -12.47 -4.50 -5.73
C ASP A 48 -11.69 -5.22 -6.85
N LEU A 49 -10.40 -5.50 -6.63
CA LEU A 49 -9.56 -6.15 -7.63
C LEU A 49 -9.75 -7.67 -7.66
N LEU A 50 -9.58 -8.35 -6.52
CA LEU A 50 -9.61 -9.82 -6.45
C LEU A 50 -10.99 -10.39 -6.09
N ARG A 51 -11.85 -9.57 -5.47
CA ARG A 51 -13.20 -9.94 -5.01
C ARG A 51 -13.21 -11.20 -4.11
N GLU A 52 -12.26 -11.29 -3.20
CA GLU A 52 -12.06 -12.46 -2.35
C GLU A 52 -12.53 -12.26 -0.91
N LYS A 53 -12.78 -13.39 -0.23
CA LYS A 53 -13.18 -13.40 1.19
C LYS A 53 -12.00 -13.02 2.08
N ASP A 54 -12.32 -12.49 3.26
CA ASP A 54 -11.29 -12.17 4.26
C ASP A 54 -10.88 -13.44 5.00
N VAL A 55 -9.83 -14.09 4.51
CA VAL A 55 -9.30 -15.33 5.08
C VAL A 55 -7.79 -15.24 5.26
N PRO A 56 -7.22 -15.85 6.31
CA PRO A 56 -5.77 -15.94 6.47
C PRO A 56 -5.14 -16.60 5.24
N GLY A 57 -4.05 -16.01 4.73
CA GLY A 57 -3.34 -16.53 3.56
C GLY A 57 -4.05 -16.32 2.22
N GLY A 58 -5.01 -15.39 2.14
CA GLY A 58 -5.64 -14.99 0.88
C GLY A 58 -4.64 -14.45 -0.15
N VAL A 59 -5.04 -14.47 -1.44
CA VAL A 59 -4.16 -14.08 -2.55
C VAL A 59 -3.77 -12.60 -2.45
N ASN A 60 -4.66 -11.75 -1.94
CA ASN A 60 -4.39 -10.35 -1.64
C ASN A 60 -3.10 -10.14 -0.84
N VAL A 61 -2.74 -11.04 0.09
CA VAL A 61 -1.56 -10.85 0.96
C VAL A 61 -0.28 -10.83 0.12
N GLY A 62 -0.11 -11.84 -0.75
CA GLY A 62 1.04 -11.92 -1.65
C GLY A 62 1.05 -10.82 -2.70
N LEU A 63 -0.13 -10.42 -3.19
CA LEU A 63 -0.23 -9.34 -4.17
C LEU A 63 0.11 -7.97 -3.56
N ILE A 64 -0.33 -7.70 -2.33
CA ILE A 64 0.05 -6.49 -1.57
C ILE A 64 1.57 -6.43 -1.39
N ASP A 65 2.19 -7.53 -0.96
CA ASP A 65 3.65 -7.61 -0.80
C ASP A 65 4.37 -7.34 -2.13
N THR A 66 3.95 -7.99 -3.21
CA THR A 66 4.54 -7.81 -4.55
C THR A 66 4.44 -6.37 -5.04
N ILE A 67 3.25 -5.77 -4.96
CA ILE A 67 3.02 -4.38 -5.43
C ILE A 67 3.84 -3.39 -4.59
N ALA A 68 3.86 -3.55 -3.27
CA ALA A 68 4.59 -2.65 -2.38
C ALA A 68 6.09 -2.72 -2.64
N ARG A 69 6.66 -3.92 -2.76
CA ARG A 69 8.09 -4.09 -3.06
C ARG A 69 8.46 -3.51 -4.42
N HIS A 70 7.70 -3.87 -5.47
CA HIS A 70 7.97 -3.36 -6.81
C HIS A 70 7.90 -1.82 -6.86
N ALA A 71 6.91 -1.20 -6.22
CA ALA A 71 6.81 0.25 -6.17
C ALA A 71 8.01 0.90 -5.45
N LEU A 72 8.44 0.32 -4.31
CA LEU A 72 9.62 0.80 -3.58
C LEU A 72 10.90 0.67 -4.40
N ASP A 73 11.06 -0.43 -5.13
CA ASP A 73 12.21 -0.70 -5.99
C ASP A 73 12.26 0.27 -7.18
N GLU A 74 11.10 0.66 -7.72
CA GLU A 74 10.94 1.62 -8.82
C GLU A 74 10.95 3.10 -8.36
N GLY A 75 11.35 3.38 -7.11
CA GLY A 75 11.54 4.74 -6.62
C GLY A 75 10.27 5.44 -6.11
N TYR A 76 9.17 4.71 -5.88
CA TYR A 76 7.98 5.27 -5.25
C TYR A 76 8.03 5.11 -3.74
N HIS A 77 7.54 6.11 -3.01
CA HIS A 77 7.11 5.91 -1.63
C HIS A 77 5.81 5.10 -1.61
N VAL A 78 5.62 4.26 -0.61
CA VAL A 78 4.41 3.44 -0.47
C VAL A 78 3.67 3.84 0.80
N ILE A 79 2.37 4.06 0.67
CA ILE A 79 1.43 4.12 1.80
C ILE A 79 0.58 2.85 1.76
N LEU A 80 0.67 2.05 2.82
CA LEU A 80 -0.09 0.82 3.06
C LEU A 80 -1.23 1.08 4.06
#